data_AF-I2Q176-F1
#
_entry.id   AF-I2Q176-F1
#
_cell.length_a   1.000
_cell.length_b   1.000
_cell.length_c   1.000
_cell.angle_alpha   90.00
_cell.angle_beta   90.00
_cell.angle_gamma   90.00
#
_symmetry.space_group_name_H-M   'P 1'
#
loop_
_entity.id
_entity.type
_entity.pdbx_description
1 polymer ?
#
loop_
_entity_poly.entity_id
_entity_poly.type
_entity_poly.pdbx_seq_one_letter_code
_entity_poly.pdbx_strand_id
1 'polypeptide(L)'
;MKRTVSAALAALSCLVILSGCGTMKTSWRDTKKLYRSYINTDPTIDFSEQGISDKGLQRLASLLMPVDERLMGLLRVIGSQDTPPESDWAQQLLSSHDWLSGVAVIDTSGAVVSQAPTASLRPLDFSGLLEFADRYKTRKMGAQVKTDEFGTVVMVAAPYFKENEWAGLVVAFFDPRNLVRFSPEPDALVVLSTDGLVWPGGSGQGEALAGLKWAEMLKGGVQGEVASGGGQYVWQARYLGQLEMVYLTDVREARAKKPEPPKAAPVPTPEPSPADVSPTAAPNP
;
A
#
# COMPACT_ATOMS: atom_id res chain seq x y z
N MET A 1 55.64 -44.47 -41.13
CA MET A 1 55.47 -43.81 -39.83
C MET A 1 54.49 -42.62 -39.84
N LYS A 2 54.51 -41.70 -40.83
CA LYS A 2 53.59 -40.54 -40.82
C LYS A 2 52.09 -40.88 -40.96
N ARG A 3 51.73 -41.91 -41.74
CA ARG A 3 50.32 -42.32 -41.96
C ARG A 3 49.68 -43.03 -40.77
N THR A 4 50.46 -43.76 -39.98
CA THR A 4 49.95 -44.49 -38.80
C THR A 4 49.75 -43.57 -37.59
N VAL A 5 50.57 -42.53 -37.45
CA VAL A 5 50.41 -41.50 -36.41
C VAL A 5 49.18 -40.62 -36.69
N SER A 6 48.93 -40.23 -37.94
CA SER A 6 47.72 -39.46 -38.29
C SER A 6 46.43 -40.26 -38.08
N ALA A 7 46.43 -41.57 -38.36
CA ALA A 7 45.26 -42.42 -38.11
C ALA A 7 44.99 -42.62 -36.61
N ALA A 8 46.04 -42.79 -35.80
CA ALA A 8 45.91 -42.90 -34.35
C ALA A 8 45.42 -41.59 -33.70
N LEU A 9 45.89 -40.43 -34.18
CA LEU A 9 45.45 -39.13 -33.68
C LEU A 9 43.99 -38.84 -34.05
N ALA A 10 43.57 -39.18 -35.28
CA ALA A 10 42.17 -39.06 -35.71
C ALA A 10 41.24 -39.98 -34.91
N ALA A 11 41.66 -41.23 -34.64
CA ALA A 11 40.88 -42.16 -33.83
C ALA A 11 40.73 -41.69 -32.36
N LEU A 12 41.80 -41.11 -31.78
CA LEU A 12 41.77 -40.55 -30.43
C LEU A 12 40.87 -39.30 -30.36
N SER A 13 40.92 -38.43 -31.36
CA SER A 13 40.01 -37.27 -31.47
C SER A 13 38.54 -37.69 -31.61
N CYS A 14 38.24 -38.73 -32.39
CA CYS A 14 36.87 -39.25 -32.51
C CYS A 14 36.34 -39.86 -31.20
N LEU A 15 37.20 -40.52 -30.40
CA LEU A 15 36.82 -41.08 -29.09
C LEU A 15 36.51 -39.99 -28.04
N VAL A 16 37.20 -38.86 -28.08
CA VAL A 16 36.95 -37.72 -27.18
C VAL A 16 35.63 -37.01 -27.51
N ILE A 17 35.27 -36.91 -28.79
CA ILE A 17 34.04 -36.24 -29.25
C ILE A 17 32.79 -37.09 -28.97
N LEU A 18 32.88 -38.41 -29.11
CA LEU A 18 31.75 -39.33 -28.86
C LEU A 18 31.39 -39.48 -27.37
N SER A 19 32.34 -39.24 -26.47
CA SER A 19 32.14 -39.36 -25.02
C SER A 19 31.59 -38.09 -24.34
N GLY A 20 31.54 -36.96 -25.06
CA GLY A 20 31.25 -35.64 -24.49
C GLY A 20 29.79 -35.17 -24.57
N CYS A 21 29.04 -35.58 -25.60
CA CYS A 21 27.75 -34.93 -25.89
C CYS A 21 26.56 -35.40 -25.04
N GLY A 22 26.59 -36.62 -24.48
CA GLY A 22 25.54 -37.11 -23.59
C GLY A 22 25.75 -36.68 -22.14
N THR A 23 26.95 -36.90 -21.63
CA THR A 23 27.34 -36.68 -20.23
C THR A 23 27.39 -35.20 -19.86
N MET A 24 27.89 -34.31 -20.74
CA MET A 24 27.89 -32.87 -20.47
C MET A 24 26.47 -32.28 -20.41
N LYS A 25 25.52 -32.78 -21.20
CA LYS A 25 24.12 -32.31 -21.14
C LYS A 25 23.46 -32.70 -19.81
N THR A 26 23.70 -33.92 -19.33
CA THR A 26 23.17 -34.41 -18.06
C THR A 26 23.82 -33.70 -16.88
N SER A 27 25.16 -33.61 -16.84
CA SER A 27 25.88 -32.87 -15.81
C SER A 27 25.56 -31.39 -15.79
N TRP A 28 25.36 -30.74 -16.94
CA TRP A 28 24.90 -29.35 -17.00
C TRP A 28 23.48 -29.17 -16.43
N ARG A 29 22.58 -30.12 -16.71
CA ARG A 29 21.22 -30.13 -16.15
C ARG A 29 21.23 -30.34 -14.64
N ASP A 30 22.07 -31.25 -14.16
CA ASP A 30 22.20 -31.58 -12.75
C ASP A 30 22.85 -30.43 -11.98
N THR A 31 23.91 -29.81 -12.53
CA THR A 31 24.51 -28.60 -11.94
C THR A 31 23.53 -27.43 -11.93
N LYS A 32 22.73 -27.24 -12.99
CA LYS A 32 21.69 -26.19 -13.01
C LYS A 32 20.56 -26.48 -12.03
N LYS A 33 20.22 -27.76 -11.81
CA LYS A 33 19.23 -28.19 -10.82
C LYS A 33 19.73 -27.97 -9.40
N LEU A 34 20.98 -28.34 -9.11
CA LEU A 34 21.66 -28.05 -7.83
C LEU A 34 21.78 -26.55 -7.58
N TYR A 35 22.15 -25.78 -8.61
CA TYR A 35 22.21 -24.32 -8.53
C TYR A 35 20.84 -23.73 -8.20
N ARG A 36 19.78 -24.20 -8.84
CA ARG A 36 18.40 -23.79 -8.55
C ARG A 36 17.82 -24.33 -7.25
N SER A 37 18.42 -25.33 -6.61
CA SER A 37 17.89 -25.86 -5.34
C SER A 37 18.62 -25.30 -4.11
N TYR A 38 19.88 -24.88 -4.26
CA TYR A 38 20.71 -24.47 -3.13
C TYR A 38 21.29 -23.06 -3.23
N ILE A 39 21.41 -22.49 -4.43
CA ILE A 39 22.07 -21.19 -4.63
C ILE A 39 21.06 -20.12 -5.05
N ASN A 40 20.19 -20.44 -6.00
CA ASN A 40 19.13 -19.58 -6.48
C ASN A 40 17.81 -20.35 -6.49
N THR A 41 17.36 -20.70 -5.28
CA THR A 41 16.06 -21.33 -5.06
C THR A 41 14.98 -20.41 -5.61
N ASP A 42 14.20 -20.94 -6.56
CA ASP A 42 13.06 -20.21 -7.10
C ASP A 42 12.18 -19.79 -5.92
N PRO A 43 11.97 -18.48 -5.69
CA PRO A 43 11.29 -17.99 -4.50
C PRO A 43 9.87 -18.52 -4.49
N THR A 44 9.55 -19.36 -3.52
CA THR A 44 8.18 -19.80 -3.27
C THR A 44 7.53 -18.79 -2.34
N ILE A 45 6.49 -18.12 -2.81
CA ILE A 45 5.67 -17.24 -1.97
C ILE A 45 4.73 -18.14 -1.18
N ASP A 46 4.94 -18.22 0.13
CA ASP A 46 3.96 -18.83 1.03
C ASP A 46 2.83 -17.82 1.28
N PHE A 47 1.68 -18.04 0.66
CA PHE A 47 0.50 -17.21 0.84
C PHE A 47 -0.17 -17.40 2.22
N SER A 48 0.30 -18.35 3.04
CA SER A 48 -0.17 -18.55 4.42
C SER A 48 0.60 -17.73 5.44
N GLU A 49 1.81 -17.26 5.11
CA GLU A 49 2.55 -16.31 5.94
C GLU A 49 2.05 -14.90 5.67
N GLN A 50 1.40 -14.29 6.67
CA GLN A 50 0.93 -12.91 6.59
C GLN A 50 2.06 -11.85 6.60
N GLY A 51 3.34 -12.27 6.62
CA GLY A 51 4.52 -11.40 6.56
C GLY A 51 4.78 -10.54 7.81
N ILE A 52 3.79 -10.35 8.68
CA ILE A 52 3.88 -9.63 9.96
C ILE A 52 3.54 -10.62 11.07
N SER A 53 4.44 -10.85 12.04
CA SER A 53 4.18 -11.76 13.16
C SER A 53 3.48 -11.10 14.35
N ASP A 54 3.58 -9.77 14.47
CA ASP A 54 2.91 -9.01 15.53
C ASP A 54 1.43 -8.82 15.21
N LYS A 55 0.57 -9.44 16.03
CA LYS A 55 -0.90 -9.33 15.95
C LYS A 55 -1.41 -7.90 16.07
N GLY A 56 -0.70 -7.04 16.80
CA GLY A 56 -1.03 -5.62 16.91
C GLY A 56 -0.87 -4.91 15.57
N LEU A 57 0.28 -5.10 14.93
CA LEU A 57 0.55 -4.54 13.59
C LEU A 57 -0.37 -5.15 12.52
N GLN A 58 -0.68 -6.45 12.60
CA GLN A 58 -1.69 -7.07 11.73
C GLN A 58 -3.07 -6.40 11.89
N ARG A 59 -3.50 -6.13 13.13
CA ARG A 59 -4.75 -5.41 13.40
C ARG A 59 -4.71 -3.98 12.87
N LEU A 60 -3.62 -3.24 13.10
CA LEU A 60 -3.50 -1.89 12.55
C LEU A 60 -3.56 -1.89 11.03
N ALA A 61 -2.85 -2.83 10.38
CA ALA A 61 -2.87 -2.98 8.93
C ALA A 61 -4.28 -3.28 8.40
N SER A 62 -5.02 -4.20 9.05
CA SER A 62 -6.39 -4.53 8.62
C SER A 62 -7.36 -3.36 8.75
N LEU A 63 -7.15 -2.47 9.73
CA LEU A 63 -7.94 -1.25 9.92
C LEU A 63 -7.55 -0.14 8.94
N LEU A 64 -6.24 0.05 8.73
CA LEU A 64 -5.68 1.15 7.95
C LEU A 64 -5.73 0.92 6.45
N MET A 65 -5.41 -0.28 5.95
CA MET A 65 -5.18 -0.51 4.52
C MET A 65 -6.36 -0.06 3.63
N PRO A 66 -7.63 -0.39 3.94
CA PRO A 66 -8.76 0.05 3.10
C PRO A 66 -8.91 1.58 3.06
N VAL A 67 -8.53 2.26 4.14
CA VAL A 67 -8.54 3.73 4.24
C VAL A 67 -7.40 4.33 3.41
N ASP A 68 -6.18 3.81 3.59
CA ASP A 68 -4.96 4.26 2.92
C ASP A 68 -5.05 4.05 1.40
N GLU A 69 -5.65 2.96 0.93
CA GLU A 69 -5.88 2.69 -0.50
C GLU A 69 -6.73 3.79 -1.17
N ARG A 70 -7.79 4.27 -0.50
CA ARG A 70 -8.64 5.35 -1.03
C ARG A 70 -7.88 6.66 -1.11
N LEU A 71 -7.11 6.97 -0.06
CA LEU A 71 -6.30 8.17 -0.01
C LEU A 71 -5.18 8.14 -1.07
N MET A 72 -4.49 7.02 -1.24
CA MET A 72 -3.49 6.83 -2.31
C MET A 72 -4.11 6.94 -3.71
N GLY A 73 -5.32 6.40 -3.90
CA GLY A 73 -6.09 6.56 -5.12
C GLY A 73 -6.32 8.03 -5.46
N LEU A 74 -6.81 8.81 -4.48
CA LEU A 74 -7.00 10.26 -4.63
C LEU A 74 -5.70 10.97 -5.00
N LEU A 75 -4.62 10.71 -4.25
CA LEU A 75 -3.32 11.35 -4.44
C LEU A 75 -2.78 11.13 -5.84
N ARG A 76 -2.98 9.94 -6.41
CA ARG A 76 -2.58 9.66 -7.80
C ARG A 76 -3.37 10.50 -8.80
N VAL A 77 -4.67 10.68 -8.59
CA VAL A 77 -5.51 11.44 -9.51
C VAL A 77 -5.18 12.93 -9.44
N ILE A 78 -5.23 13.54 -8.25
CA ILE A 78 -4.97 14.98 -8.11
C ILE A 78 -3.51 15.32 -8.42
N GLY A 79 -2.55 14.45 -8.08
CA GLY A 79 -1.14 14.66 -8.37
C GLY A 79 -0.78 14.55 -9.86
N SER A 80 -1.67 14.01 -10.69
CA SER A 80 -1.51 13.97 -12.14
C SER A 80 -2.09 15.20 -12.86
N GLN A 81 -2.83 16.06 -12.14
CA GLN A 81 -3.51 17.20 -12.71
C GLN A 81 -2.59 18.42 -12.77
N ASP A 82 -1.86 18.57 -13.88
CA ASP A 82 -0.86 19.64 -14.04
C ASP A 82 -1.44 20.98 -14.51
N THR A 83 -2.63 20.96 -15.09
CA THR A 83 -3.35 22.15 -15.59
C THR A 83 -4.57 22.42 -14.70
N PRO A 84 -5.08 23.68 -14.63
CA PRO A 84 -6.30 23.96 -13.89
C PRO A 84 -7.45 23.09 -14.44
N PRO A 85 -8.12 22.28 -13.60
CA PRO A 85 -9.16 21.40 -14.07
C PRO A 85 -10.46 22.15 -14.35
N GLU A 86 -11.21 21.66 -15.34
CA GLU A 86 -12.56 22.11 -15.65
C GLU A 86 -13.58 21.53 -14.65
N SER A 87 -14.80 22.09 -14.65
CA SER A 87 -15.89 21.64 -13.77
C SER A 87 -16.21 20.15 -13.90
N ASP A 88 -16.17 19.62 -15.13
CA ASP A 88 -16.54 18.23 -15.42
C ASP A 88 -15.54 17.24 -14.82
N TRP A 89 -14.26 17.61 -14.81
CA TRP A 89 -13.22 16.82 -14.14
C TRP A 89 -13.49 16.71 -12.64
N ALA A 90 -13.89 17.82 -12.00
CA ALA A 90 -14.20 17.82 -10.58
C ALA A 90 -15.41 16.92 -10.27
N GLN A 91 -16.45 16.95 -11.11
CA GLN A 91 -17.62 16.07 -10.97
C GLN A 91 -17.25 14.59 -11.14
N GLN A 92 -16.38 14.27 -12.11
CA GLN A 92 -15.89 12.90 -12.30
C GLN A 92 -15.02 12.43 -11.12
N LEU A 93 -14.19 13.30 -10.57
CA LEU A 93 -13.41 13.01 -9.37
C LEU A 93 -14.33 12.67 -8.19
N LEU A 94 -15.34 13.50 -7.93
CA LEU A 94 -16.31 13.26 -6.85
C LEU A 94 -17.15 11.99 -7.08
N SER A 95 -17.47 11.68 -8.34
CA SER A 95 -18.20 10.44 -8.68
C SER A 95 -17.36 9.18 -8.45
N SER A 96 -16.05 9.25 -8.69
CA SER A 96 -15.12 8.12 -8.48
C SER A 96 -14.62 8.02 -7.03
N HIS A 97 -14.68 9.11 -6.28
CA HIS A 97 -14.29 9.22 -4.88
C HIS A 97 -15.46 9.77 -4.06
N ASP A 98 -16.49 8.94 -3.90
CA ASP A 98 -17.78 9.27 -3.27
C ASP A 98 -17.70 9.70 -1.80
N TRP A 99 -16.53 9.56 -1.18
CA TRP A 99 -16.22 9.95 0.18
C TRP A 99 -15.67 11.37 0.30
N LEU A 100 -15.31 12.02 -0.81
CA LEU A 100 -14.91 13.42 -0.82
C LEU A 100 -16.10 14.31 -0.50
N SER A 101 -15.84 15.38 0.25
CA SER A 101 -16.84 16.43 0.48
C SER A 101 -16.87 17.44 -0.67
N GLY A 102 -15.74 17.63 -1.35
CA GLY A 102 -15.66 18.51 -2.51
C GLY A 102 -14.24 18.72 -3.02
N VAL A 103 -14.14 19.54 -4.06
CA VAL A 103 -12.90 19.96 -4.72
C VAL A 103 -12.98 21.46 -4.98
N ALA A 104 -11.92 22.20 -4.65
CA ALA A 104 -11.76 23.60 -4.97
C ALA A 104 -10.51 23.81 -5.82
N VAL A 105 -10.60 24.67 -6.83
CA VAL A 105 -9.46 25.17 -7.58
C VAL A 105 -9.22 26.59 -7.12
N ILE A 106 -8.03 26.85 -6.58
CA ILE A 106 -7.66 28.17 -6.06
C ILE A 106 -6.45 28.70 -6.82
N ASP A 107 -6.33 30.02 -6.89
CA ASP A 107 -5.13 30.68 -7.41
C ASP A 107 -4.06 30.87 -6.31
N THR A 108 -2.94 31.51 -6.66
CA THR A 108 -1.83 31.79 -5.72
C THR A 108 -2.19 32.83 -4.64
N SER A 109 -3.28 33.59 -4.81
CA SER A 109 -3.80 34.51 -3.80
C SER A 109 -4.71 33.80 -2.79
N GLY A 110 -5.16 32.58 -3.11
CA GLY A 110 -6.14 31.81 -2.34
C GLY A 110 -7.59 32.07 -2.74
N ALA A 111 -7.81 32.83 -3.81
CA ALA A 111 -9.16 33.02 -4.35
C ALA A 111 -9.63 31.74 -5.03
N VAL A 112 -10.88 31.36 -4.76
CA VAL A 112 -11.53 30.20 -5.38
C VAL A 112 -11.91 30.55 -6.81
N VAL A 113 -11.24 29.93 -7.77
CA VAL A 113 -11.52 30.05 -9.22
C VAL A 113 -12.73 29.20 -9.60
N SER A 114 -12.80 27.97 -9.07
CA SER A 114 -13.93 27.08 -9.24
C SER A 114 -14.04 26.11 -8.06
N GLN A 115 -15.25 25.57 -7.83
CA GLN A 115 -15.50 24.61 -6.78
C GLN A 115 -16.64 23.66 -7.15
N ALA A 116 -16.54 22.41 -6.71
CA ALA A 116 -17.58 21.41 -6.74
C ALA A 116 -17.73 20.77 -5.35
N PRO A 117 -18.93 20.71 -4.75
CA PRO A 117 -20.17 21.35 -5.19
C PRO A 117 -20.06 22.89 -5.27
N THR A 118 -20.85 23.53 -6.15
CA THR A 118 -20.79 24.99 -6.37
C THR A 118 -21.22 25.78 -5.13
N ALA A 119 -22.18 25.26 -4.37
CA ALA A 119 -22.54 25.82 -3.07
C ALA A 119 -21.81 25.05 -1.96
N SER A 120 -20.87 25.72 -1.28
CA SER A 120 -20.22 25.15 -0.11
C SER A 120 -21.11 25.33 1.12
N LEU A 121 -21.39 24.24 1.84
CA LEU A 121 -22.10 24.29 3.12
C LEU A 121 -21.20 24.73 4.27
N ARG A 122 -19.88 24.73 4.05
CA ARG A 122 -18.84 25.09 5.02
C ARG A 122 -17.85 26.07 4.39
N PRO A 123 -17.61 27.25 4.97
CA PRO A 123 -16.54 28.12 4.50
C PRO A 123 -15.20 27.45 4.78
N LEU A 124 -14.36 27.30 3.74
CA LEU A 124 -13.05 26.67 3.85
C LEU A 124 -11.96 27.73 3.77
N ASP A 125 -10.96 27.61 4.65
CA ASP A 125 -9.80 28.48 4.68
C ASP A 125 -8.56 27.76 4.14
N PHE A 126 -8.12 28.19 2.96
CA PHE A 126 -6.99 27.62 2.22
C PHE A 126 -5.64 28.30 2.52
N SER A 127 -5.60 29.35 3.36
CA SER A 127 -4.39 30.14 3.62
C SER A 127 -3.19 29.30 4.05
N GLY A 128 -3.40 28.37 4.99
CA GLY A 128 -2.36 27.46 5.48
C GLY A 128 -1.76 26.55 4.40
N LEU A 129 -2.52 26.20 3.35
CA LEU A 129 -1.96 25.47 2.22
C LEU A 129 -0.96 26.32 1.44
N LEU A 130 -1.22 27.62 1.27
CA LEU A 130 -0.39 28.52 0.47
C LEU A 130 0.97 28.85 1.11
N GLU A 131 1.10 28.64 2.43
CA GLU A 131 2.39 28.76 3.14
C GLU A 131 3.45 27.80 2.58
N PHE A 132 3.01 26.72 1.92
CA PHE A 132 3.88 25.72 1.30
C PHE A 132 4.25 26.03 -0.16
N ALA A 133 4.21 27.30 -0.58
CA ALA A 133 4.52 27.76 -1.94
C ALA A 133 5.77 27.11 -2.57
N ASP A 134 6.87 26.98 -1.82
CA ASP A 134 8.12 26.42 -2.35
C ASP A 134 8.03 24.92 -2.67
N ARG A 135 7.13 24.19 -1.99
CA ARG A 135 6.81 22.80 -2.34
C ARG A 135 6.11 22.74 -3.70
N TYR A 136 5.15 23.63 -3.92
CA TYR A 136 4.35 23.66 -5.14
C TYR A 136 5.17 24.06 -6.37
N LYS A 137 6.09 25.02 -6.23
CA LYS A 137 7.04 25.38 -7.30
C LYS A 137 7.88 24.19 -7.78
N THR A 138 8.06 23.17 -6.92
CA THR A 138 8.76 21.91 -7.25
C THR A 138 7.82 20.73 -7.47
N ARG A 139 6.55 21.01 -7.81
CA ARG A 139 5.51 20.01 -8.15
C ARG A 139 5.19 19.03 -7.02
N LYS A 140 5.46 19.41 -5.76
CA LYS A 140 5.12 18.59 -4.59
C LYS A 140 3.73 18.94 -4.06
N MET A 141 3.02 17.94 -3.56
CA MET A 141 1.73 18.10 -2.89
C MET A 141 1.89 18.67 -1.47
N GLY A 142 0.79 19.23 -0.97
CA GLY A 142 0.62 19.69 0.39
C GLY A 142 -0.69 19.18 1.00
N ALA A 143 -0.82 19.27 2.32
CA ALA A 143 -2.07 18.96 3.01
C ALA A 143 -2.23 19.82 4.27
N GLN A 144 -3.43 19.93 4.80
CA GLN A 144 -3.68 20.54 6.10
C GLN A 144 -4.90 19.90 6.76
N VAL A 145 -4.94 19.94 8.08
CA VAL A 145 -6.10 19.56 8.89
C VAL A 145 -6.62 20.80 9.59
N LYS A 146 -7.93 21.04 9.51
CA LYS A 146 -8.58 22.10 10.26
C LYS A 146 -9.77 21.56 11.01
N THR A 147 -9.94 22.01 12.25
CA THR A 147 -11.10 21.71 13.07
C THR A 147 -11.81 23.01 13.39
N ASP A 148 -13.10 23.07 13.10
CA ASP A 148 -13.99 24.20 13.42
C ASP A 148 -15.31 23.68 14.02
N GLU A 149 -16.31 24.55 14.13
CA GLU A 149 -17.63 24.22 14.67
C GLU A 149 -18.40 23.15 13.87
N PHE A 150 -18.04 22.93 12.60
CA PHE A 150 -18.62 21.89 11.74
C PHE A 150 -17.85 20.57 11.80
N GLY A 151 -16.78 20.51 12.61
CA GLY A 151 -15.94 19.34 12.81
C GLY A 151 -14.60 19.42 12.06
N THR A 152 -13.91 18.30 11.95
CA THR A 152 -12.60 18.24 11.29
C THR A 152 -12.75 18.13 9.76
N VAL A 153 -11.92 18.84 9.02
CA VAL A 153 -11.74 18.70 7.57
C VAL A 153 -10.27 18.44 7.28
N VAL A 154 -10.03 17.49 6.37
CA VAL A 154 -8.71 17.26 5.79
C VAL A 154 -8.73 17.82 4.38
N MET A 155 -7.70 18.60 4.05
CA MET A 155 -7.51 19.19 2.73
C MET A 155 -6.19 18.70 2.14
N VAL A 156 -6.23 18.26 0.89
CA VAL A 156 -5.06 17.78 0.15
C VAL A 156 -4.94 18.57 -1.12
N ALA A 157 -3.76 19.15 -1.35
CA ALA A 157 -3.49 20.08 -2.43
C ALA A 157 -2.44 19.54 -3.39
N ALA A 158 -2.76 19.57 -4.68
CA ALA A 158 -1.81 19.38 -5.78
C ALA A 158 -1.64 20.70 -6.55
N PRO A 159 -0.41 21.07 -6.93
CA PRO A 159 -0.17 22.28 -7.70
C PRO A 159 -0.56 22.10 -9.16
N TYR A 160 -1.15 23.14 -9.75
CA TYR A 160 -1.29 23.26 -11.21
C TYR A 160 -0.48 24.45 -11.73
N PHE A 161 -0.21 24.43 -13.04
CA PHE A 161 0.71 25.34 -13.70
C PHE A 161 0.05 25.99 -14.91
N LYS A 162 0.46 27.22 -15.21
CA LYS A 162 0.19 27.93 -16.45
C LYS A 162 1.52 28.41 -17.00
N GLU A 163 1.80 28.15 -18.27
CA GLU A 163 3.07 28.54 -18.90
C GLU A 163 4.31 28.04 -18.13
N ASN A 164 4.20 26.85 -17.51
CA ASN A 164 5.23 26.24 -16.66
C ASN A 164 5.57 27.03 -15.37
N GLU A 165 4.75 28.00 -14.99
CA GLU A 165 4.79 28.67 -13.69
C GLU A 165 3.68 28.15 -12.78
N TRP A 166 3.97 28.02 -11.49
CA TRP A 166 2.99 27.61 -10.50
C TRP A 166 1.87 28.66 -10.42
N ALA A 167 0.64 28.24 -10.72
CA ALA A 167 -0.49 29.14 -10.90
C ALA A 167 -1.58 28.99 -9.82
N GLY A 168 -1.52 27.93 -9.02
CA GLY A 168 -2.48 27.69 -7.94
C GLY A 168 -2.53 26.24 -7.50
N LEU A 169 -3.61 25.86 -6.83
CA LEU A 169 -3.81 24.52 -6.26
C LEU A 169 -5.16 23.92 -6.67
N VAL A 170 -5.15 22.62 -6.93
CA VAL A 170 -6.35 21.77 -6.89
C VAL A 170 -6.42 21.16 -5.50
N VAL A 171 -7.46 21.50 -4.74
CA VAL A 171 -7.64 21.11 -3.35
C VAL A 171 -8.83 20.16 -3.25
N ALA A 172 -8.57 18.88 -2.97
CA ALA A 172 -9.60 17.93 -2.57
C ALA A 172 -9.77 17.98 -1.05
N PHE A 173 -11.01 18.00 -0.57
CA PHE A 173 -11.29 18.08 0.86
C PHE A 173 -12.39 17.12 1.29
N PHE A 174 -12.29 16.64 2.52
CA PHE A 174 -13.20 15.65 3.06
C PHE A 174 -13.31 15.71 4.58
N ASP A 175 -14.47 15.30 5.08
CA ASP A 175 -14.65 14.94 6.47
C ASP A 175 -14.01 13.56 6.74
N PRO A 176 -13.13 13.42 7.74
CA PRO A 176 -12.53 12.14 8.12
C PRO A 176 -13.53 10.98 8.25
N ARG A 177 -14.75 11.24 8.72
CA ARG A 177 -15.83 10.25 8.87
C ARG A 177 -16.15 9.53 7.57
N ASN A 178 -16.12 10.24 6.44
CA ASN A 178 -16.43 9.68 5.13
C ASN A 178 -15.34 8.72 4.65
N LEU A 179 -14.11 8.89 5.11
CA LEU A 179 -12.97 8.07 4.73
C LEU A 179 -12.80 6.89 5.70
N VAL A 180 -12.84 7.12 7.01
CA VAL A 180 -12.61 6.05 8.01
C VAL A 180 -13.67 4.95 7.99
N ARG A 181 -14.87 5.22 7.43
CA ARG A 181 -15.93 4.21 7.23
C ARG A 181 -15.49 2.99 6.41
N PHE A 182 -14.41 3.10 5.63
CA PHE A 182 -13.86 1.98 4.87
C PHE A 182 -13.02 1.03 5.74
N SER A 183 -12.60 1.45 6.93
CA SER A 183 -12.04 0.53 7.93
C SER A 183 -13.12 -0.47 8.38
N PRO A 184 -12.80 -1.76 8.55
CA PRO A 184 -13.76 -2.76 9.02
C PRO A 184 -14.26 -2.51 10.46
N GLU A 185 -13.47 -1.84 11.29
CA GLU A 185 -13.87 -1.40 12.65
C GLU A 185 -13.45 0.08 12.85
N PRO A 186 -14.20 1.07 12.32
CA PRO A 186 -13.81 2.49 12.38
C PRO A 186 -13.60 3.03 13.80
N ASP A 187 -14.33 2.49 14.77
CA ASP A 187 -14.22 2.86 16.19
C ASP A 187 -12.91 2.39 16.83
N ALA A 188 -12.26 1.36 16.27
CA ALA A 188 -11.00 0.84 16.75
C ALA A 188 -9.78 1.56 16.15
N LEU A 189 -10.00 2.43 15.16
CA LEU A 189 -8.96 3.21 14.49
C LEU A 189 -8.97 4.64 15.03
N VAL A 190 -7.82 5.12 15.49
CA VAL A 190 -7.59 6.54 15.80
C VAL A 190 -6.69 7.11 14.73
N VAL A 191 -7.00 8.30 14.24
CA VAL A 191 -6.19 9.01 13.24
C VAL A 191 -5.82 10.38 13.78
N LEU A 192 -4.54 10.69 13.75
CA LEU A 192 -3.96 11.94 14.19
C LEU A 192 -3.14 12.55 13.05
N SER A 193 -2.81 13.81 13.20
CA SER A 193 -1.75 14.46 12.44
C SER A 193 -0.82 15.19 13.40
N THR A 194 0.33 15.64 12.90
CA THR A 194 1.22 16.54 13.65
C THR A 194 0.56 17.87 14.03
N ASP A 195 -0.52 18.25 13.35
CA ASP A 195 -1.32 19.45 13.63
C ASP A 195 -2.49 19.20 14.60
N GLY A 196 -2.81 17.95 14.92
CA GLY A 196 -3.88 17.61 15.87
C GLY A 196 -4.71 16.39 15.51
N LEU A 197 -5.82 16.21 16.24
CA LEU A 197 -6.74 15.08 16.12
C LEU A 197 -7.50 15.11 14.79
N VAL A 198 -7.44 14.01 14.02
CA VAL A 198 -8.18 13.86 12.76
C VAL A 198 -9.44 13.02 12.95
N TRP A 199 -9.33 11.90 13.65
CA TRP A 199 -10.43 10.99 13.97
C TRP A 199 -10.22 10.37 15.36
N PRO A 200 -11.15 10.56 16.32
CA PRO A 200 -10.98 10.10 17.70
C PRO A 200 -11.09 8.59 17.91
N GLY A 201 -11.64 7.85 16.94
CA GLY A 201 -12.17 6.51 17.18
C GLY A 201 -13.39 6.54 18.12
N GLY A 202 -13.83 5.36 18.56
CA GLY A 202 -15.00 5.19 19.43
C GLY A 202 -14.68 5.05 20.91
N SER A 203 -13.40 4.88 21.28
CA SER A 203 -12.97 4.58 22.66
C SER A 203 -12.83 5.81 23.57
N GLY A 204 -12.93 7.03 23.01
CA GLY A 204 -12.77 8.29 23.75
C GLY A 204 -11.32 8.64 24.10
N GLN A 205 -10.34 7.88 23.61
CA GLN A 205 -8.91 8.07 23.92
C GLN A 205 -8.19 8.97 22.91
N GLY A 206 -8.86 9.37 21.82
CA GLY A 206 -8.29 10.17 20.73
C GLY A 206 -7.62 11.46 21.21
N GLU A 207 -8.24 12.19 22.14
CA GLU A 207 -7.69 13.44 22.67
C GLU A 207 -6.40 13.22 23.49
N ALA A 208 -6.38 12.18 24.34
CA ALA A 208 -5.20 11.83 25.12
C ALA A 208 -4.03 11.39 24.24
N LEU A 209 -4.33 10.76 23.09
CA LEU A 209 -3.33 10.39 22.09
C LEU A 209 -2.88 11.60 21.27
N ALA A 210 -3.78 12.51 20.91
CA ALA A 210 -3.46 13.75 20.20
C ALA A 210 -2.53 14.66 21.01
N GLY A 211 -2.65 14.67 22.35
CA GLY A 211 -1.79 15.43 23.24
C GLY A 211 -0.34 14.93 23.37
N LEU A 212 0.02 13.82 22.73
CA LEU A 212 1.40 13.33 22.70
C LEU A 212 2.29 14.17 21.77
N LYS A 213 3.60 14.17 22.03
CA LYS A 213 4.59 14.92 21.24
C LYS A 213 4.95 14.20 19.93
N TRP A 214 3.99 14.05 19.03
CA TRP A 214 4.15 13.30 17.78
C TRP A 214 5.34 13.76 16.93
N ALA A 215 5.54 15.08 16.79
CA ALA A 215 6.67 15.62 16.05
C ALA A 215 8.04 15.15 16.59
N GLU A 216 8.15 14.90 17.90
CA GLU A 216 9.38 14.34 18.49
C GLU A 216 9.46 12.83 18.31
N MET A 217 8.35 12.11 18.49
CA MET A 217 8.29 10.66 18.32
C MET A 217 8.64 10.23 16.89
N LEU A 218 8.16 10.97 15.89
CA LEU A 218 8.38 10.67 14.48
C LEU A 218 9.84 10.86 14.03
N LYS A 219 10.67 11.56 14.81
CA LYS A 219 12.13 11.61 14.57
C LYS A 219 12.80 10.25 14.80
N GLY A 220 12.22 9.42 15.67
CA GLY A 220 12.75 8.09 16.01
C GLY A 220 12.30 6.98 15.07
N GLY A 221 11.20 7.17 14.34
CA GLY A 221 10.68 6.18 13.40
C GLY A 221 9.28 6.50 12.89
N VAL A 222 8.82 5.72 11.92
CA VAL A 222 7.49 5.85 11.29
C VAL A 222 6.48 4.81 11.79
N GLN A 223 6.86 4.00 12.77
CA GLN A 223 5.99 3.04 13.43
C GLN A 223 6.52 2.75 14.83
N GLY A 224 5.64 2.29 15.72
CA GLY A 224 6.06 1.89 17.06
C GLY A 224 4.88 1.58 17.97
N GLU A 225 5.15 1.65 19.27
CA GLU A 225 4.17 1.44 20.32
C GLU A 225 4.14 2.63 21.27
N VAL A 226 2.98 2.87 21.89
CA VAL A 226 2.82 3.87 22.93
C VAL A 226 1.75 3.44 23.93
N ALA A 227 1.95 3.80 25.19
CA ALA A 227 0.95 3.66 26.24
C ALA A 227 0.43 5.05 26.62
N SER A 228 -0.89 5.22 26.61
CA SER A 228 -1.56 6.48 27.01
C SER A 228 -2.99 6.17 27.48
N GLY A 229 -3.51 6.95 28.42
CA GLY A 229 -4.91 6.82 28.88
C GLY A 229 -5.30 5.43 29.41
N GLY A 230 -4.34 4.63 29.89
CA GLY A 230 -4.56 3.25 30.33
C GLY A 230 -4.66 2.21 29.21
N GLY A 231 -4.49 2.61 27.95
CA GLY A 231 -4.40 1.72 26.79
C GLY A 231 -2.97 1.44 26.33
N GLN A 232 -2.83 0.44 25.45
CA GLN A 232 -1.59 0.16 24.73
C GLN A 232 -1.87 0.18 23.23
N TYR A 233 -1.11 0.97 22.50
CA TYR A 233 -1.38 1.24 21.09
C TYR A 233 -0.15 0.89 20.27
N VAL A 234 -0.37 0.25 19.13
CA VAL A 234 0.59 0.30 18.02
C VAL A 234 0.22 1.48 17.14
N TRP A 235 1.21 2.08 16.51
CA TRP A 235 1.02 3.19 15.61
C TRP A 235 1.89 3.07 14.36
N GLN A 236 1.41 3.66 13.26
CA GLN A 236 2.15 3.81 12.01
C GLN A 236 1.84 5.17 11.40
N ALA A 237 2.89 5.83 10.91
CA ALA A 237 2.81 7.11 10.24
C ALA A 237 2.85 6.96 8.72
N ARG A 238 2.10 7.81 8.03
CA ARG A 238 2.10 7.97 6.57
C ARG A 238 2.17 9.46 6.25
N TYR A 239 2.73 9.79 5.09
CA TYR A 239 2.83 11.19 4.66
C TYR A 239 1.69 11.54 3.72
N LEU A 240 1.02 12.65 4.00
CA LEU A 240 0.05 13.30 3.14
C LEU A 240 0.61 14.66 2.73
N GLY A 241 1.33 14.70 1.61
CA GLY A 241 2.12 15.89 1.24
C GLY A 241 3.27 16.11 2.23
N GLN A 242 3.20 17.16 3.03
CA GLN A 242 4.13 17.42 4.15
C GLN A 242 3.58 16.96 5.50
N LEU A 243 2.27 16.74 5.61
CA LEU A 243 1.62 16.40 6.85
C LEU A 243 1.89 14.93 7.21
N GLU A 244 2.33 14.68 8.45
CA GLU A 244 2.42 13.32 8.97
C GLU A 244 1.08 12.88 9.57
N MET A 245 0.44 11.91 8.93
CA MET A 245 -0.75 11.23 9.41
C MET A 245 -0.34 10.04 10.26
N VAL A 246 -0.83 9.94 11.50
CA VAL A 246 -0.52 8.84 12.42
C VAL A 246 -1.77 8.04 12.69
N TYR A 247 -1.70 6.74 12.40
CA TYR A 247 -2.78 5.78 12.62
C TYR A 247 -2.47 4.91 13.82
N LEU A 248 -3.46 4.70 14.69
CA LEU A 248 -3.30 3.92 15.91
C LEU A 248 -4.48 2.99 16.14
N THR A 249 -4.21 1.89 16.84
CA THR A 249 -5.26 1.02 17.38
C THR A 249 -4.83 0.43 18.71
N ASP A 250 -5.80 0.20 19.61
CA ASP A 250 -5.53 -0.50 20.87
C ASP A 250 -5.27 -1.99 20.59
N VAL A 251 -4.17 -2.51 21.12
CA VAL A 251 -3.70 -3.87 20.85
C VAL A 251 -3.93 -4.84 21.99
N ARG A 252 -4.50 -4.39 23.12
CA ARG A 252 -4.69 -5.23 24.32
C ARG A 252 -5.51 -6.48 23.99
N GLU A 253 -6.64 -6.31 23.30
CA GLU A 253 -7.49 -7.45 22.89
C GLU A 253 -6.83 -8.31 21.81
N ALA A 254 -6.18 -7.68 20.83
CA ALA A 254 -5.53 -8.37 19.72
C ALA A 254 -4.41 -9.30 20.19
N ARG A 255 -3.62 -8.84 21.17
CA ARG A 255 -2.52 -9.60 21.77
C ARG A 255 -2.99 -10.59 22.84
N ALA A 256 -4.14 -10.35 23.48
CA ALA A 256 -4.73 -11.30 24.43
C ALA A 256 -5.29 -12.56 23.76
N LYS A 257 -5.66 -12.51 22.47
CA LYS A 257 -6.11 -13.70 21.72
C LYS A 257 -4.95 -14.70 21.58
N LYS A 258 -5.08 -15.89 22.19
CA LYS A 258 -4.15 -17.02 22.04
C LYS A 258 -3.97 -17.38 20.54
N PRO A 259 -2.82 -17.87 20.07
CA PRO A 259 -2.70 -18.35 18.69
C PRO A 259 -3.78 -19.41 18.41
N GLU A 260 -4.55 -19.25 17.33
CA GLU A 260 -5.35 -20.36 16.83
C GLU A 260 -4.39 -21.49 16.46
N PRO A 261 -4.67 -22.74 16.87
CA PRO A 261 -3.87 -23.86 16.40
C PRO A 261 -3.93 -23.89 14.87
N PRO A 262 -2.81 -24.19 14.19
CA PRO A 262 -2.77 -24.22 12.74
C PRO A 262 -3.92 -25.11 12.23
N LYS A 263 -4.75 -24.55 11.35
CA LYS A 263 -5.85 -25.26 10.72
C LYS A 263 -5.24 -26.50 10.07
N ALA A 264 -5.56 -27.69 10.58
CA ALA A 264 -5.01 -28.94 10.08
C ALA A 264 -5.20 -28.98 8.56
N ALA A 265 -4.09 -29.19 7.83
CA ALA A 265 -4.15 -29.34 6.39
C ALA A 265 -5.21 -30.40 6.06
N PRO A 266 -6.08 -30.17 5.06
CA PRO A 266 -7.03 -31.19 4.64
C PRO A 266 -6.25 -32.47 4.32
N VAL A 267 -6.61 -33.56 5.00
CA VAL A 267 -6.03 -34.88 4.75
C VAL A 267 -6.22 -35.17 3.27
N PRO A 268 -5.15 -35.38 2.47
CA PRO A 268 -5.31 -35.71 1.07
C PRO A 268 -6.11 -37.01 0.99
N THR A 269 -7.24 -36.95 0.31
CA THR A 269 -8.03 -38.14 -0.03
C THR A 269 -7.13 -39.05 -0.85
N PRO A 270 -6.95 -40.33 -0.48
CA PRO A 270 -6.09 -41.23 -1.25
C PRO A 270 -6.65 -41.35 -2.67
N GLU A 271 -5.81 -41.06 -3.66
CA GLU A 271 -6.14 -41.30 -5.06
C GLU A 271 -6.49 -42.79 -5.25
N PRO A 272 -7.55 -43.10 -6.03
CA PRO A 272 -7.84 -44.49 -6.37
C PRO A 272 -6.67 -45.11 -7.14
N SER A 273 -6.25 -46.28 -6.66
CA SER A 273 -5.16 -47.07 -7.26
C SER A 273 -5.46 -47.38 -8.75
N PRO A 274 -4.45 -47.43 -9.64
CA PRO A 274 -4.64 -47.68 -11.08
C PRO A 274 -5.20 -49.07 -11.43
N ALA A 275 -5.56 -49.89 -10.44
CA ALA A 275 -6.01 -51.27 -10.62
C ALA A 275 -7.50 -51.41 -11.00
N ASP A 276 -8.30 -50.35 -10.91
CA ASP A 276 -9.76 -50.42 -11.17
C ASP A 276 -10.19 -50.06 -12.61
N VAL A 277 -9.26 -49.91 -13.55
CA VAL A 277 -9.63 -49.77 -14.98
C VAL A 277 -9.76 -51.15 -15.61
N SER A 278 -10.95 -51.74 -15.53
CA SER A 278 -11.31 -52.90 -16.35
C SER A 278 -11.35 -52.52 -17.83
N PRO A 279 -10.78 -53.33 -18.75
CA PRO A 279 -10.68 -52.98 -20.16
C PRO A 279 -12.04 -53.02 -20.86
N THR A 280 -12.33 -51.96 -21.60
CA THR A 280 -13.47 -51.79 -22.49
C THR A 280 -13.48 -52.88 -23.57
N ALA A 281 -14.60 -53.61 -23.68
CA ALA A 281 -14.82 -54.60 -24.72
C ALA A 281 -14.95 -53.93 -26.11
N ALA A 282 -14.17 -54.42 -27.07
CA ALA A 282 -14.31 -54.09 -28.49
C ALA A 282 -15.47 -54.89 -29.13
N PRO A 283 -16.11 -54.38 -30.19
CA PRO A 283 -17.32 -54.97 -30.76
C PRO A 283 -16.99 -56.18 -31.65
N ASN A 284 -17.87 -57.18 -31.66
CA ASN A 284 -17.78 -58.35 -32.54
C ASN A 284 -18.29 -58.04 -33.96
N PRO A 285 -17.81 -58.79 -34.99
CA PRO A 285 -18.06 -58.54 -36.41
C PRO A 285 -19.51 -58.80 -36.85
#